data_AF-A0ABD6MNS4-F1
#
_entry.id   AF-A0ABD6MNS4-F1
#
_cell.length_a   1.000
_cell.length_b   1.000
_cell.length_c   1.000
_cell.angle_alpha   90.00
_cell.angle_beta   90.00
_cell.angle_gamma   90.00
#
_symmetry.space_group_name_H-M   'P 1'
#
loop_
_entity.id
_entity.type
_entity.pdbx_description
1 polymer ?
#
loop_
_entity_poly.entity_id
_entity_poly.type
_entity_poly.pdbx_seq_one_letter_code
_entity_poly.pdbx_strand_id
1 'polypeptide(L)'
;MADYALAHLLPSAEPGVQVSGVMRLRVVAVRDADLHLELAGTESRLVLRGAPGTRWHFLLEQRRSGLEEGGFVPLWGVTEPSPYELEDERQFASLMQTGRDLAWLGSGLLRRIAIFQNFSTAYSTRAWITGDEWIYELDTHRDAPLKHDAFLDRLMDDVWGLPLRISRCYCDCSLQGTARGYQCTFYLEHQSPDVRGVMQIRFRWGDPVYGDDVRQRLEDLNANRDWLDRVLPRRTDRASGPAVRKGGAR
;
A
#
# COMPACT_ATOMS: atom_id res chain seq x y z
N MET A 1 1.47 -12.98 7.63
CA MET A 1 0.81 -11.81 7.01
C MET A 1 -0.48 -11.39 7.72
N ALA A 2 -1.38 -12.31 8.09
CA ALA A 2 -2.60 -11.94 8.82
C ALA A 2 -2.30 -11.19 10.14
N ASP A 3 -1.30 -11.64 10.91
CA ASP A 3 -0.83 -10.95 12.13
C ASP A 3 -0.34 -9.51 11.85
N TYR A 4 0.50 -9.33 10.83
CA TYR A 4 0.93 -8.00 10.38
C TYR A 4 -0.25 -7.10 9.99
N ALA A 5 -1.23 -7.64 9.27
CA ALA A 5 -2.44 -6.89 8.92
C ALA A 5 -3.22 -6.46 10.18
N LEU A 6 -3.40 -7.36 11.17
CA LEU A 6 -4.07 -7.01 12.42
C LEU A 6 -3.29 -5.96 13.21
N ALA A 7 -1.96 -6.05 13.23
CA ALA A 7 -1.10 -5.10 13.95
C ALA A 7 -1.20 -3.66 13.41
N HIS A 8 -1.45 -3.50 12.10
CA HIS A 8 -1.57 -2.19 11.46
C HIS A 8 -3.01 -1.72 11.27
N LEU A 9 -3.99 -2.62 11.25
CA LEU A 9 -5.39 -2.26 11.05
C LEU A 9 -6.14 -2.03 12.36
N LEU A 10 -5.98 -2.93 13.35
CA LEU A 10 -6.85 -2.89 14.52
C LEU A 10 -6.43 -1.77 15.48
N PRO A 11 -7.37 -0.92 15.92
CA PRO A 11 -7.03 0.23 16.74
C PRO A 11 -6.65 -0.16 18.16
N SER A 12 -5.59 0.45 18.67
CA SER A 12 -5.14 0.31 20.06
C SER A 12 -4.65 1.64 20.62
N ALA A 13 -5.01 1.95 21.87
CA ALA A 13 -4.51 3.14 22.55
C ALA A 13 -3.23 2.81 23.34
N GLU A 14 -2.27 3.71 23.27
CA GLU A 14 -1.21 3.87 24.26
C GLU A 14 -1.64 5.02 25.20
N PRO A 15 -2.11 4.72 26.43
CA PRO A 15 -2.72 5.73 27.28
C PRO A 15 -1.80 6.94 27.52
N GLY A 16 -2.31 8.13 27.19
CA GLY A 16 -1.57 9.40 27.34
C GLY A 16 -0.57 9.70 26.21
N VAL A 17 -0.48 8.84 25.18
CA VAL A 17 0.45 9.02 24.07
C VAL A 17 -0.29 9.19 22.74
N GLN A 18 -0.94 8.13 22.24
CA GLN A 18 -1.60 8.15 20.92
C GLN A 18 -2.55 6.96 20.74
N VAL A 19 -3.36 7.00 19.68
CA VAL A 19 -4.06 5.83 19.13
C VAL A 19 -3.35 5.35 17.86
N SER A 20 -3.00 4.07 17.83
CA SER A 20 -2.47 3.39 16.64
C SER A 20 -3.55 2.61 15.92
N GLY A 21 -3.33 2.30 14.63
CA GLY A 21 -4.27 1.54 13.79
C GLY A 21 -5.36 2.42 13.16
N VAL A 22 -6.38 1.79 12.58
CA VAL A 22 -7.52 2.52 11.99
C VAL A 22 -8.52 2.84 13.09
N MET A 23 -8.55 4.10 13.52
CA MET A 23 -9.51 4.59 14.51
C MET A 23 -10.94 4.24 14.11
N ARG A 24 -11.78 3.95 15.10
CA ARG A 24 -13.19 3.54 14.98
C ARG A 24 -13.42 2.19 14.31
N LEU A 25 -12.38 1.48 13.83
CA LEU A 25 -12.54 0.16 13.23
C LEU A 25 -12.86 -0.89 14.31
N ARG A 26 -13.94 -1.63 14.14
CA ARG A 26 -14.42 -2.67 15.07
C ARG A 26 -14.46 -4.03 14.42
N VAL A 27 -14.17 -5.06 15.21
CA VAL A 27 -14.40 -6.46 14.84
C VAL A 27 -15.82 -6.82 15.28
N VAL A 28 -16.70 -7.07 14.32
CA VAL A 28 -18.11 -7.40 14.61
C VAL A 28 -18.40 -8.89 14.55
N ALA A 29 -17.65 -9.64 13.74
CA ALA A 29 -17.79 -11.08 13.64
C ALA A 29 -16.55 -11.72 13.02
N VAL A 30 -16.36 -12.99 13.34
CA VAL A 30 -15.51 -13.91 12.60
C VAL A 30 -16.42 -15.00 12.05
N ARG A 31 -16.39 -15.23 10.73
CA ARG A 31 -17.19 -16.27 10.06
C ARG A 31 -16.26 -17.06 9.14
N ASP A 32 -16.00 -18.32 9.48
CA ASP A 32 -15.02 -19.15 8.76
C ASP A 32 -13.64 -18.46 8.63
N ALA A 33 -13.21 -18.19 7.39
CA ALA A 33 -11.98 -17.49 7.07
C ALA A 33 -12.16 -15.97 6.91
N ASP A 34 -13.33 -15.42 7.24
CA ASP A 34 -13.68 -14.01 7.04
C ASP A 34 -13.74 -13.26 8.38
N LEU A 35 -12.98 -12.17 8.48
CA LEU A 35 -13.06 -11.19 9.56
C LEU A 35 -13.94 -10.03 9.13
N HIS A 36 -15.09 -9.88 9.78
CA HIS A 36 -16.04 -8.81 9.51
C HIS A 36 -15.72 -7.59 10.36
N LEU A 37 -15.61 -6.45 9.68
CA LEU A 37 -15.24 -5.18 10.26
C LEU A 37 -16.28 -4.11 9.95
N GLU A 38 -16.45 -3.18 10.87
CA GLU A 38 -17.23 -1.95 10.65
C GLU A 38 -16.46 -0.73 11.15
N LEU A 39 -16.82 0.44 10.64
CA LEU A 39 -16.29 1.71 11.12
C LEU A 39 -17.36 2.39 11.98
N ALA A 40 -17.14 2.45 13.29
CA ALA A 40 -18.08 2.98 14.27
C ALA A 40 -18.51 4.41 13.94
N GLY A 41 -19.81 4.68 14.05
CA GLY A 41 -20.42 5.94 13.65
C GLY A 41 -20.66 6.10 12.14
N THR A 42 -20.52 5.03 11.35
CA THR A 42 -20.83 5.03 9.91
C THR A 42 -21.53 3.73 9.49
N GLU A 43 -22.05 3.68 8.26
CA GLU A 43 -22.57 2.45 7.65
C GLU A 43 -21.49 1.60 6.94
N SER A 44 -20.22 2.03 7.02
CA SER A 44 -19.12 1.39 6.30
C SER A 44 -18.77 0.02 6.89
N ARG A 45 -18.69 -0.98 6.02
CA ARG A 45 -18.35 -2.36 6.38
C ARG A 45 -17.28 -2.91 5.46
N LEU A 46 -16.38 -3.72 6.02
CA LEU A 46 -15.29 -4.38 5.30
C LEU A 46 -15.23 -5.85 5.73
N VAL A 47 -14.91 -6.74 4.79
CA VAL A 47 -14.63 -8.15 5.09
C VAL A 47 -13.20 -8.44 4.68
N LEU A 48 -12.37 -8.86 5.63
CA LEU A 48 -11.02 -9.35 5.36
C LEU A 48 -11.04 -10.87 5.30
N ARG A 49 -10.87 -11.42 4.10
CA ARG A 49 -10.76 -12.86 3.88
C ARG A 49 -9.32 -13.31 4.08
N GLY A 50 -9.12 -14.21 5.04
CA GLY A 50 -7.84 -14.88 5.27
C GLY A 50 -7.55 -15.94 4.22
N ALA A 51 -6.27 -16.28 4.05
CA ALA A 51 -5.87 -17.44 3.27
C ALA A 51 -6.41 -18.75 3.92
N PRO A 52 -6.50 -19.87 3.18
CA PRO A 52 -6.90 -21.16 3.74
C PRO A 52 -6.11 -21.50 5.03
N GLY A 53 -6.83 -21.91 6.08
CA GLY A 53 -6.22 -22.21 7.39
C GLY A 53 -6.01 -20.99 8.32
N THR A 54 -6.43 -19.79 7.92
CA THR A 54 -6.40 -18.61 8.81
C THR A 54 -7.31 -18.83 10.03
N ARG A 55 -6.74 -18.66 11.23
CA ARG A 55 -7.46 -18.82 12.51
C ARG A 55 -7.66 -17.45 13.17
N TRP A 56 -8.63 -16.67 12.68
CA TRP A 56 -8.85 -15.30 13.15
C TRP A 56 -9.02 -15.17 14.65
N HIS A 57 -9.82 -16.03 15.30
CA HIS A 57 -9.99 -16.00 16.75
C HIS A 57 -8.67 -16.14 17.50
N PHE A 58 -7.80 -17.06 17.08
CA PHE A 58 -6.49 -17.26 17.70
C PHE A 58 -5.61 -16.02 17.53
N LEU A 59 -5.58 -15.45 16.33
CA LEU A 59 -4.77 -14.26 16.03
C LEU A 59 -5.25 -13.02 16.79
N LEU A 60 -6.57 -12.83 16.90
CA LEU A 60 -7.17 -11.73 17.67
C LEU A 60 -6.84 -11.85 19.16
N GLU A 61 -6.92 -13.05 19.72
CA GLU A 61 -6.59 -13.30 21.13
C GLU A 61 -5.10 -13.07 21.39
N GLN A 62 -4.24 -13.63 20.55
CA GLN A 62 -2.80 -13.42 20.65
C GLN A 62 -2.43 -11.92 20.58
N ARG A 63 -3.05 -11.18 19.66
CA ARG A 63 -2.83 -9.73 19.52
C ARG A 63 -3.35 -8.97 20.74
N ARG A 64 -4.50 -9.34 21.28
CA ARG A 64 -5.05 -8.76 22.51
C ARG A 64 -4.08 -8.95 23.68
N SER A 65 -3.68 -10.19 23.97
CA SER A 65 -2.77 -10.49 25.07
C SER A 65 -1.46 -9.72 24.94
N GLY A 66 -0.86 -9.68 23.74
CA GLY A 66 0.39 -8.95 23.52
C GLY A 66 0.28 -7.42 23.72
N LEU A 67 -0.87 -6.82 23.41
CA LEU A 67 -1.11 -5.40 23.69
C LEU A 67 -1.31 -5.14 25.19
N GLU A 68 -2.12 -5.97 25.85
CA GLU A 68 -2.44 -5.81 27.27
C GLU A 68 -1.19 -6.04 28.15
N GLU A 69 -0.35 -7.02 27.81
CA GLU A 69 0.98 -7.21 28.43
C GLU A 69 1.90 -6.00 28.26
N GLY A 70 1.79 -5.30 27.12
CA GLY A 70 2.52 -4.07 26.84
C GLY A 70 1.90 -2.80 27.45
N GLY A 71 0.78 -2.91 28.17
CA GLY A 71 0.05 -1.77 28.74
C GLY A 71 -0.80 -0.97 27.74
N PHE A 72 -1.01 -1.49 26.54
CA PHE A 72 -1.87 -0.89 25.51
C PHE A 72 -3.33 -1.35 25.68
N VAL A 73 -4.27 -0.55 25.21
CA VAL A 73 -5.70 -0.84 25.29
C VAL A 73 -6.25 -1.18 23.89
N PRO A 74 -6.66 -2.42 23.63
CA PRO A 74 -7.30 -2.80 22.36
C PRO A 74 -8.70 -2.17 22.23
N LEU A 75 -8.94 -1.45 21.13
CA LEU A 75 -10.18 -0.67 20.93
C LEU A 75 -11.16 -1.33 19.95
N TRP A 76 -10.75 -2.37 19.23
CA TRP A 76 -11.60 -3.00 18.21
C TRP A 76 -12.79 -3.81 18.76
N GLY A 77 -12.84 -4.02 20.08
CA GLY A 77 -13.92 -4.77 20.74
C GLY A 77 -15.02 -3.91 21.36
N VAL A 78 -14.92 -2.57 21.33
CA VAL A 78 -15.94 -1.67 21.86
C VAL A 78 -16.90 -1.23 20.75
N THR A 79 -18.18 -0.97 21.06
CA THR A 79 -19.16 -0.60 20.01
C THR A 79 -19.01 0.86 19.56
N GLU A 80 -18.82 1.77 20.50
CA GLU A 80 -18.77 3.21 20.25
C GLU A 80 -17.32 3.72 20.13
N PRO A 81 -17.11 4.94 19.58
CA PRO A 81 -15.82 5.62 19.69
C PRO A 81 -15.37 5.75 21.15
N SER A 82 -14.16 5.28 21.44
CA SER A 82 -13.58 5.34 22.78
C SER A 82 -13.13 6.76 23.14
N PRO A 83 -13.02 7.09 24.44
CA PRO A 83 -12.46 8.38 24.87
C PRO A 83 -11.04 8.62 24.33
N TYR A 84 -10.22 7.58 24.19
CA TYR A 84 -8.89 7.67 23.61
C TYR A 84 -8.94 8.13 22.16
N GLU A 85 -9.83 7.55 21.35
CA GLU A 85 -10.03 7.96 19.95
C GLU A 85 -10.54 9.40 19.84
N LEU A 86 -11.48 9.80 20.71
CA LEU A 86 -12.02 11.16 20.70
C LEU A 86 -10.99 12.21 21.15
N GLU A 87 -10.08 11.86 22.04
CA GLU A 87 -8.98 12.74 22.43
C GLU A 87 -7.95 12.87 21.31
N ASP A 88 -7.51 11.76 20.73
CA ASP A 88 -6.54 11.73 19.63
C ASP A 88 -7.08 12.48 18.40
N GLU A 89 -8.36 12.31 18.05
CA GLU A 89 -9.04 13.09 17.01
C GLU A 89 -9.03 14.60 17.27
N ARG A 90 -9.16 15.03 18.54
CA ARG A 90 -9.12 16.44 18.91
C ARG A 90 -7.69 16.99 18.84
N GLN A 91 -6.72 16.22 19.30
CA GLN A 91 -5.31 16.58 19.26
C GLN A 91 -4.78 16.71 17.82
N PHE A 92 -5.20 15.81 16.93
CA PHE A 92 -4.77 15.77 15.53
C PHE A 92 -5.87 16.21 14.56
N ALA A 93 -6.75 17.12 14.98
CA ALA A 93 -7.92 17.55 14.21
C ALA A 93 -7.57 18.06 12.79
N SER A 94 -6.44 18.74 12.62
CA SER A 94 -5.97 19.20 11.30
C SER A 94 -5.60 18.03 10.38
N LEU A 95 -4.89 17.02 10.89
CA LEU A 95 -4.55 15.82 10.16
C LEU A 95 -5.80 15.03 9.77
N MET A 96 -6.75 14.90 10.70
CA MET A 96 -8.04 14.27 10.44
C MET A 96 -8.84 15.01 9.37
N GLN A 97 -8.81 16.35 9.37
CA GLN A 97 -9.45 17.15 8.35
C GLN A 97 -8.77 16.96 6.99
N THR A 98 -7.44 16.93 6.91
CA THR A 98 -6.73 16.61 5.66
C THR A 98 -7.14 15.23 5.12
N GLY A 99 -7.24 14.23 6.00
CA GLY A 99 -7.71 12.90 5.61
C GLY A 99 -9.12 12.91 5.02
N ARG A 100 -10.03 13.75 5.56
CA ARG A 100 -11.38 13.95 5.03
C ARG A 100 -11.36 14.68 3.69
N ASP A 101 -10.53 15.70 3.55
CA ASP A 101 -10.38 16.47 2.31
C ASP A 101 -9.83 15.59 1.18
N LEU A 102 -9.02 14.59 1.51
CA LEU A 102 -8.48 13.60 0.57
C LEU A 102 -9.34 12.33 0.42
N ALA A 103 -10.47 12.22 1.14
CA ALA A 103 -11.28 10.99 1.15
C ALA A 103 -11.82 10.61 -0.24
N TRP A 104 -12.09 11.60 -1.10
CA TRP A 104 -12.52 11.38 -2.48
C TRP A 104 -11.46 10.60 -3.27
N LEU A 105 -10.18 10.91 -3.05
CA LEU A 105 -9.05 10.25 -3.72
C LEU A 105 -8.91 8.81 -3.23
N GLY A 106 -8.88 8.60 -1.91
CA GLY A 106 -8.78 7.26 -1.32
C GLY A 106 -9.93 6.34 -1.73
N SER A 107 -11.16 6.85 -1.66
CA SER A 107 -12.36 6.14 -2.09
C SER A 107 -12.35 5.86 -3.59
N GLY A 108 -11.91 6.84 -4.40
CA GLY A 108 -11.80 6.73 -5.85
C GLY A 108 -10.78 5.67 -6.29
N LEU A 109 -9.64 5.62 -5.62
CA LEU A 109 -8.55 4.65 -5.86
C LEU A 109 -8.95 3.24 -5.43
N LEU A 110 -9.63 3.08 -4.29
CA LEU A 110 -10.10 1.76 -3.84
C LEU A 110 -11.03 1.10 -4.87
N ARG A 111 -11.95 1.87 -5.47
CA ARG A 111 -12.83 1.37 -6.54
C ARG A 111 -12.09 1.01 -7.82
N ARG A 112 -10.84 1.49 -7.97
CA ARG A 112 -9.98 1.31 -9.14
C ARG A 112 -8.70 0.57 -8.80
N ILE A 113 -8.70 -0.20 -7.71
CA ILE A 113 -7.53 -0.96 -7.27
C ILE A 113 -7.05 -1.95 -8.34
N ALA A 114 -7.95 -2.40 -9.22
CA ALA A 114 -7.63 -3.19 -10.39
C ALA A 114 -6.65 -2.49 -11.36
N ILE A 115 -6.58 -1.16 -11.39
CA ILE A 115 -5.62 -0.43 -12.22
C ILE A 115 -4.19 -0.72 -11.75
N PHE A 116 -3.95 -0.65 -10.43
CA PHE A 116 -2.68 -1.03 -9.82
C PHE A 116 -2.34 -2.48 -10.13
N GLN A 117 -3.30 -3.38 -10.00
CA GLN A 117 -3.04 -4.79 -10.25
C GLN A 117 -2.80 -5.13 -11.72
N ASN A 118 -3.36 -4.40 -12.69
CA ASN A 118 -3.32 -4.79 -14.10
C ASN A 118 -2.37 -3.96 -14.97
N PHE A 119 -2.16 -2.70 -14.63
CA PHE A 119 -1.38 -1.75 -15.45
C PHE A 119 -0.07 -1.31 -14.79
N SER A 120 0.15 -1.68 -13.53
CA SER A 120 1.47 -1.54 -12.88
C SER A 120 2.32 -2.80 -13.02
N THR A 121 3.64 -2.61 -12.90
CA THR A 121 4.64 -3.67 -12.72
C THR A 121 5.20 -3.70 -11.30
N ALA A 122 4.67 -2.88 -10.40
CA ALA A 122 5.08 -2.85 -9.01
C ALA A 122 4.69 -4.14 -8.31
N TYR A 123 5.62 -4.72 -7.56
CA TYR A 123 5.34 -5.86 -6.68
C TYR A 123 4.93 -5.42 -5.28
N SER A 124 5.18 -4.14 -4.93
CA SER A 124 4.74 -3.51 -3.69
C SER A 124 4.20 -2.12 -3.95
N THR A 125 3.15 -1.75 -3.22
CA THR A 125 2.61 -0.40 -3.20
C THR A 125 2.49 0.04 -1.75
N ARG A 126 3.11 1.16 -1.42
CA ARG A 126 3.05 1.80 -0.11
C ARG A 126 2.36 3.15 -0.24
N ALA A 127 1.59 3.54 0.76
CA ALA A 127 0.89 4.81 0.72
C ALA A 127 0.86 5.48 2.10
N TRP A 128 0.95 6.80 2.11
CA TRP A 128 0.85 7.63 3.32
C TRP A 128 0.44 9.06 2.95
N ILE A 129 -0.07 9.80 3.93
CA ILE A 129 -0.41 11.22 3.77
C ILE A 129 0.69 12.06 4.40
N THR A 130 1.10 13.14 3.76
CA THR A 130 2.04 14.13 4.31
C THR A 130 1.58 15.52 3.89
N GLY A 131 1.25 16.37 4.87
CA GLY A 131 0.62 17.66 4.56
C GLY A 131 -0.71 17.44 3.85
N ASP A 132 -0.89 18.04 2.68
CA ASP A 132 -2.03 17.92 1.77
C ASP A 132 -1.79 16.93 0.61
N GLU A 133 -0.69 16.18 0.66
CA GLU A 133 -0.32 15.21 -0.35
C GLU A 133 -0.63 13.77 0.11
N TRP A 134 -1.30 13.01 -0.75
CA TRP A 134 -1.35 11.55 -0.63
C TRP A 134 -0.28 10.93 -1.52
N ILE A 135 0.70 10.30 -0.89
CA ILE A 135 1.86 9.72 -1.58
C ILE A 135 1.62 8.23 -1.77
N TYR A 136 1.81 7.77 -3.00
CA TYR A 136 1.83 6.36 -3.41
C TYR A 136 3.22 6.02 -3.96
N GLU A 137 3.89 5.06 -3.34
CA GLU A 137 5.19 4.57 -3.74
C GLU A 137 5.04 3.15 -4.30
N LEU A 138 5.36 3.01 -5.59
CA LEU A 138 5.23 1.79 -6.38
C LEU A 138 6.63 1.21 -6.59
N ASP A 139 6.96 0.16 -5.83
CA ASP A 139 8.25 -0.50 -5.91
C ASP A 139 8.25 -1.54 -7.04
N THR A 140 9.08 -1.29 -8.05
CA THR A 140 9.26 -2.15 -9.22
C THR A 140 10.63 -2.82 -9.15
N HIS A 141 10.69 -4.10 -9.50
CA HIS A 141 11.98 -4.79 -9.58
C HIS A 141 12.84 -4.22 -10.71
N ARG A 142 14.16 -4.19 -10.54
CA ARG A 142 15.08 -3.64 -11.55
C ARG A 142 14.98 -4.28 -12.94
N ASP A 143 14.58 -5.55 -12.99
CA ASP A 143 14.42 -6.32 -14.23
C ASP A 143 13.00 -6.21 -14.82
N ALA A 144 12.09 -5.48 -14.18
CA ALA A 144 10.75 -5.19 -14.67
C ALA A 144 10.66 -3.75 -15.25
N PRO A 145 9.95 -3.54 -16.36
CA PRO A 145 9.77 -2.20 -16.95
C PRO A 145 8.80 -1.36 -16.11
N LEU A 146 9.10 -0.09 -15.83
CA LEU A 146 8.28 0.76 -14.94
C LEU A 146 6.84 1.04 -15.40
N LYS A 147 6.59 1.04 -16.72
CA LYS A 147 5.27 1.25 -17.37
C LYS A 147 4.44 2.42 -16.80
N HIS A 148 5.07 3.50 -16.33
CA HIS A 148 4.35 4.59 -15.67
C HIS A 148 3.33 5.27 -16.59
N ASP A 149 3.65 5.47 -17.87
CA ASP A 149 2.71 6.12 -18.81
C ASP A 149 1.44 5.29 -18.98
N ALA A 150 1.57 3.98 -19.26
CA ALA A 150 0.43 3.08 -19.38
C ALA A 150 -0.42 3.00 -18.10
N PHE A 151 0.22 3.09 -16.92
CA PHE A 151 -0.50 3.17 -15.65
C PHE A 151 -1.24 4.51 -15.51
N LEU A 152 -0.58 5.63 -15.79
CA LEU A 152 -1.13 6.99 -15.65
C LEU A 152 -2.28 7.21 -16.64
N ASP A 153 -2.15 6.76 -17.88
CA ASP A 153 -3.20 6.81 -18.90
C ASP A 153 -4.47 6.12 -18.42
N ARG A 154 -4.35 4.97 -17.74
CA ARG A 154 -5.50 4.25 -17.19
C ARG A 154 -6.04 4.89 -15.93
N LEU A 155 -5.15 5.41 -15.08
CA LEU A 155 -5.57 6.10 -13.87
C LEU A 155 -6.32 7.39 -14.18
N MET A 156 -6.02 8.05 -15.29
CA MET A 156 -6.66 9.30 -15.75
C MET A 156 -7.69 9.08 -16.88
N ASP A 157 -8.04 7.83 -17.19
CA ASP A 157 -9.03 7.50 -18.21
C ASP A 157 -10.39 8.15 -17.90
N ASP A 158 -11.02 8.79 -18.90
CA ASP A 158 -12.24 9.57 -18.70
C ASP A 158 -13.44 8.74 -18.20
N VAL A 159 -13.44 7.42 -18.47
CA VAL A 159 -14.56 6.53 -18.12
C VAL A 159 -14.22 5.70 -16.88
N TRP A 160 -13.04 5.09 -16.87
CA TRP A 160 -12.64 4.11 -15.86
C TRP A 160 -11.64 4.66 -14.83
N GLY A 161 -11.01 5.79 -15.13
CA GLY A 161 -10.04 6.47 -14.29
C GLY A 161 -10.67 7.47 -13.34
N LEU A 162 -9.82 8.30 -12.75
CA LEU A 162 -10.16 9.42 -11.90
C LEU A 162 -10.03 10.72 -12.69
N PRO A 163 -10.83 11.75 -12.36
CA PRO A 163 -10.77 13.07 -13.01
C PRO A 163 -9.52 13.83 -12.55
N LEU A 164 -8.36 13.33 -12.94
CA LEU A 164 -7.05 13.82 -12.56
C LEU A 164 -6.35 14.47 -13.76
N ARG A 165 -5.39 15.35 -13.46
CA ARG A 165 -4.42 15.89 -14.41
C ARG A 165 -3.03 15.91 -13.78
N ILE A 166 -2.00 15.69 -14.59
CA ILE A 166 -0.62 15.85 -14.15
C ILE A 166 -0.34 17.36 -13.99
N SER A 167 0.02 17.80 -12.78
CA SER A 167 0.42 19.18 -12.53
C SER A 167 1.94 19.36 -12.59
N ARG A 168 2.70 18.32 -12.25
CA ARG A 168 4.17 18.32 -12.24
C ARG A 168 4.73 16.91 -12.41
N CYS A 169 5.89 16.77 -13.04
CA CYS A 169 6.58 15.49 -13.17
C CYS A 169 8.10 15.60 -13.05
N TYR A 170 8.72 14.54 -12.55
CA TYR A 170 10.14 14.25 -12.54
C TYR A 170 10.36 12.85 -13.07
N CYS A 171 10.99 12.70 -14.22
CA CYS A 171 11.20 11.40 -14.85
C CYS A 171 12.69 11.11 -15.01
N ASP A 172 13.15 10.06 -14.33
CA ASP A 172 14.54 9.59 -14.34
C ASP A 172 14.69 8.29 -15.14
N CYS A 173 13.75 7.95 -16.04
CA CYS A 173 13.80 6.72 -16.83
C CYS A 173 15.09 6.55 -17.66
N SER A 174 15.74 7.64 -18.05
CA SER A 174 17.04 7.59 -18.72
C SER A 174 18.16 6.98 -17.87
N LEU A 175 17.97 6.90 -16.55
CA LEU A 175 18.91 6.32 -15.59
C LEU A 175 18.61 4.85 -15.26
N GLN A 176 17.59 4.25 -15.90
CA GLN A 176 17.24 2.85 -15.69
C GLN A 176 18.40 1.94 -16.12
N GLY A 177 18.77 0.97 -15.27
CA GLY A 177 19.91 0.07 -15.50
C GLY A 177 21.26 0.56 -14.98
N THR A 178 21.33 1.77 -14.40
CA THR A 178 22.52 2.22 -13.66
C THR A 178 22.52 1.69 -12.21
N ALA A 179 23.68 1.68 -11.55
CA ALA A 179 23.87 1.10 -10.21
C ALA A 179 23.24 1.90 -9.06
N ARG A 180 22.56 3.01 -9.34
CA ARG A 180 21.86 3.83 -8.36
C ARG A 180 20.36 3.70 -8.62
N GLY A 181 19.59 3.35 -7.60
CA GLY A 181 18.13 3.37 -7.70
C GLY A 181 17.66 4.82 -7.87
N TYR A 182 16.84 5.08 -8.89
CA TYR A 182 16.17 6.36 -9.08
C TYR A 182 14.66 6.15 -9.13
N GLN A 183 13.90 7.23 -9.15
CA GLN A 183 12.43 7.20 -9.09
C GLN A 183 11.84 8.18 -10.10
N CYS A 184 10.70 7.84 -10.70
CA CYS A 184 9.89 8.81 -11.43
C CYS A 184 8.74 9.27 -10.54
N THR A 185 8.56 10.58 -10.39
CA THR A 185 7.56 11.18 -9.51
C THR A 185 6.59 12.02 -10.32
N PHE A 186 5.30 11.74 -10.18
CA PHE A 186 4.23 12.51 -10.81
C PHE A 186 3.33 13.08 -9.73
N TYR A 187 2.97 14.35 -9.87
CA TYR A 187 2.00 15.04 -9.03
C TYR A 187 0.72 15.20 -9.84
N LEU A 188 -0.38 14.71 -9.28
CA LEU A 188 -1.68 14.71 -9.89
C LEU A 188 -2.65 15.50 -9.02
N GLU A 189 -3.42 16.35 -9.67
CA GLU A 189 -4.47 17.16 -9.05
C GLU A 189 -5.80 16.82 -9.71
N HIS A 190 -6.90 17.15 -9.06
CA HIS A 190 -8.21 17.05 -9.68
C HIS A 190 -8.32 18.01 -10.90
N GLN A 191 -9.09 17.61 -11.91
CA GLN A 191 -9.31 18.42 -13.12
C GLN A 191 -10.07 19.72 -12.81
N SER A 192 -11.06 19.66 -11.91
CA SER A 192 -11.71 20.85 -11.35
C SER A 192 -10.81 21.53 -10.30
N PRO A 193 -10.53 22.84 -10.41
CA PRO A 193 -9.68 23.59 -9.47
C PRO A 193 -10.28 23.76 -8.07
N ASP A 194 -11.59 23.53 -7.91
CA ASP A 194 -12.28 23.68 -6.62
C ASP A 194 -12.08 22.48 -5.70
N VAL A 195 -11.61 21.35 -6.25
CA VAL A 195 -11.34 20.12 -5.50
C VAL A 195 -9.88 20.13 -5.07
N ARG A 196 -9.67 20.17 -3.75
CA ARG A 196 -8.34 20.20 -3.15
C ARG A 196 -7.74 18.80 -3.01
N GLY A 197 -6.42 18.78 -2.86
CA GLY A 197 -5.62 17.58 -2.63
C GLY A 197 -4.71 17.25 -3.79
N VAL A 198 -3.49 16.83 -3.46
CA VAL A 198 -2.48 16.40 -4.43
C VAL A 198 -2.22 14.92 -4.22
N MET A 199 -2.22 14.15 -5.30
CA MET A 199 -1.72 12.78 -5.29
C MET A 199 -0.31 12.78 -5.85
N GLN A 200 0.64 12.29 -5.08
CA GLN A 200 1.98 12.02 -5.58
C GLN A 200 2.11 10.53 -5.87
N ILE A 201 2.48 10.16 -7.08
CA ILE A 201 2.81 8.77 -7.42
C ILE A 201 4.28 8.64 -7.78
N ARG A 202 4.98 7.77 -7.06
CA ARG A 202 6.42 7.53 -7.16
C ARG A 202 6.67 6.14 -7.70
N PHE A 203 7.14 6.05 -8.94
CA PHE A 203 7.57 4.81 -9.57
C PHE A 203 9.04 4.58 -9.24
N ARG A 204 9.30 3.71 -8.27
CA ARG A 204 10.65 3.32 -7.85
C ARG A 204 11.09 2.07 -8.58
N TRP A 205 12.37 1.99 -8.91
CA TRP A 205 12.99 0.75 -9.35
C TRP A 205 14.30 0.48 -8.62
N GLY A 206 14.60 -0.80 -8.43
CA GLY A 206 15.83 -1.22 -7.80
C GLY A 206 15.79 -2.66 -7.34
N ASP A 207 16.67 -2.96 -6.41
CA ASP A 207 16.67 -4.25 -5.72
C ASP A 207 15.41 -4.39 -4.84
N PRO A 208 14.96 -5.62 -4.57
CA PRO A 208 13.77 -5.86 -3.76
C PRO A 208 13.83 -5.21 -2.37
N VAL A 209 12.78 -4.46 -2.00
CA VAL A 209 12.64 -3.78 -0.70
C VAL A 209 12.42 -4.78 0.44
N TYR A 210 11.92 -5.99 0.13
CA TYR A 210 11.65 -7.06 1.11
C TYR A 210 12.68 -8.20 1.09
N GLY A 211 13.83 -7.98 0.46
CA GLY A 211 14.89 -8.97 0.30
C GLY A 211 14.74 -9.83 -0.97
N ASP A 212 15.82 -10.52 -1.32
CA ASP A 212 15.95 -11.28 -2.58
C ASP A 212 14.98 -12.47 -2.67
N ASP A 213 14.42 -12.92 -1.55
CA ASP A 213 13.48 -14.03 -1.47
C ASP A 213 12.00 -13.62 -1.64
N VAL A 214 11.71 -12.33 -1.92
CA VAL A 214 10.34 -11.82 -2.04
C VAL A 214 9.48 -12.62 -3.03
N ARG A 215 10.06 -13.06 -4.15
CA ARG A 215 9.35 -13.89 -5.13
C ARG A 215 8.95 -15.25 -4.53
N GLN A 216 9.89 -15.93 -3.86
CA GLN A 216 9.63 -17.22 -3.24
C GLN A 216 8.53 -17.10 -2.18
N ARG A 217 8.60 -16.06 -1.33
CA ARG A 217 7.56 -15.80 -0.32
C ARG A 217 6.17 -15.63 -0.94
N LEU A 218 6.08 -14.94 -2.08
CA LEU A 218 4.80 -14.75 -2.79
C LEU A 218 4.34 -16.04 -3.50
N GLU A 219 5.27 -16.85 -4.02
CA GLU A 219 4.97 -18.18 -4.55
C GLU A 219 4.41 -19.12 -3.45
N ASP A 220 4.99 -19.09 -2.25
CA ASP A 220 4.53 -19.87 -1.08
C ASP A 220 3.13 -19.43 -0.61
N LEU A 221 2.75 -18.20 -0.91
CA LEU A 221 1.41 -17.64 -0.67
C LEU A 221 0.42 -17.92 -1.80
N ASN A 222 0.79 -18.76 -2.77
CA ASN A 222 0.01 -19.08 -3.96
C ASN A 222 -0.35 -17.84 -4.81
N ALA A 223 0.53 -16.84 -4.87
CA ALA A 223 0.34 -15.71 -5.78
C ALA A 223 0.25 -16.20 -7.23
N ASN A 224 -0.54 -15.49 -8.04
CA ASN A 224 -0.72 -15.82 -9.45
C ASN A 224 0.64 -15.78 -10.19
N ARG A 225 0.95 -16.86 -10.92
CA ARG A 225 2.24 -17.02 -11.61
C ARG A 225 2.47 -15.99 -12.71
N ASP A 226 1.45 -15.73 -13.54
CA ASP A 226 1.54 -14.73 -14.62
C ASP A 226 1.78 -13.32 -14.07
N TRP A 227 1.15 -13.01 -12.93
CA TRP A 227 1.41 -11.78 -12.20
C TRP A 227 2.85 -11.71 -11.70
N LEU A 228 3.36 -12.77 -11.05
CA LEU A 228 4.73 -12.84 -10.56
C LEU A 228 5.77 -12.69 -11.66
N ASP A 229 5.55 -13.35 -12.81
CA ASP A 229 6.47 -13.26 -13.95
C ASP A 229 6.52 -11.85 -14.55
N ARG A 230 5.43 -11.09 -14.41
CA ARG A 230 5.37 -9.69 -14.83
C ARG A 230 6.05 -8.72 -13.85
N VAL A 231 5.87 -8.89 -12.53
CA VAL A 231 6.32 -7.92 -11.51
C VAL A 231 7.67 -8.26 -10.88
N LEU A 232 8.03 -9.54 -10.85
CA LEU A 232 9.26 -10.10 -10.28
C LEU A 232 9.82 -11.15 -11.25
N PRO A 233 10.21 -10.77 -12.48
CA PRO A 233 10.70 -11.73 -13.46
C PRO A 233 11.91 -12.49 -12.92
N ARG A 234 11.92 -13.81 -13.14
CA ARG A 234 13.11 -14.61 -12.84
C ARG A 234 14.25 -14.08 -13.69
N ARG A 235 15.44 -13.95 -13.10
CA ARG A 235 16.66 -13.71 -13.89
C ARG A 235 16.75 -14.82 -14.93
N THR A 236 16.43 -14.52 -16.18
CA THR A 236 17.02 -15.26 -17.29
C THR A 236 18.50 -15.01 -17.18
N ASP A 237 19.29 -16.07 -17.00
CA ASP A 237 20.74 -15.99 -17.06
C ASP A 237 21.09 -15.07 -18.22
N ARG A 238 21.64 -13.91 -17.88
CA ARG A 238 22.14 -12.96 -18.87
C ARG A 238 23.10 -13.79 -19.69
N ALA A 239 22.74 -14.06 -20.94
CA ALA A 239 23.56 -14.81 -21.87
C ALA A 239 24.99 -14.30 -21.69
N SER A 240 25.87 -15.20 -21.28
CA SER A 240 27.29 -14.95 -21.07
C SER A 240 27.83 -14.36 -22.37
N GLY A 241 27.82 -13.04 -22.49
CA GLY A 241 28.42 -12.34 -23.61
C GLY A 241 29.87 -12.83 -23.70
N PRO A 242 30.35 -13.19 -24.90
CA PRO A 242 31.60 -13.93 -25.02
C PRO A 242 32.71 -13.14 -24.35
N ALA A 243 33.37 -13.77 -23.39
CA ALA A 243 34.57 -13.24 -22.78
C ALA A 243 35.53 -12.85 -23.90
N VAL A 244 35.77 -11.54 -24.06
CA VAL A 244 36.80 -11.02 -24.95
C VAL A 244 38.12 -11.53 -24.37
N ARG A 245 38.58 -12.67 -24.89
CA ARG A 245 39.96 -13.13 -24.74
C ARG A 245 40.84 -12.04 -25.33
N LYS A 246 41.48 -11.25 -24.49
CA LYS A 246 42.69 -10.51 -24.88
C LYS A 246 43.79 -11.54 -25.14
N GLY A 247 43.81 -12.08 -26.36
CA GLY A 247 45.00 -12.72 -26.93
C GLY A 247 46.02 -11.63 -27.26
N GLY A 248 47.24 -11.78 -26.74
CA GLY A 248 48.34 -10.85 -27.00
C GLY A 248 49.04 -11.10 -28.34
N ALA A 249 49.91 -10.15 -28.70
CA ALA A 249 51.11 -10.34 -29.52
C ALA A 249 51.99 -9.10 -29.25
N ARG A 250 53.11 -9.27 -28.55
CA ARG A 250 54.52 -9.37 -29.01
C ARG A 250 55.26 -8.07 -28.79
#